data_AF-A0A6N2XBI5-F1
#
_entry.id   AF-A0A6N2XBI5-F1
#
_cell.length_a   1.000
_cell.length_b   1.000
_cell.length_c   1.000
_cell.angle_alpha   90.00
_cell.angle_beta   90.00
_cell.angle_gamma   90.00
#
_symmetry.space_group_name_H-M   'P 1'
#
loop_
_entity.id
_entity.type
_entity.pdbx_description
1 polymer ?
#
loop_
_entity_poly.entity_id
_entity_poly.type
_entity_poly.pdbx_seq_one_letter_code
_entity_poly.pdbx_strand_id
1 'polypeptide(L)'
;MHGSELEEVLQQTLDEKARLSNYTIDKYDYLFRCTRLLSIRELLSVVYMFDVCRTAHRVAKAKNFCFTPTMVQTMEFSVEGIVHPFVENAQKNNWEMSCGNICLFTGSNMAGKSTTLKALALAVWLAHCGLPVPVKSMICPVYEGIYTSINLPDSLRDGRSHFMAEVLRIKEVLQKAGTGKKCLVILDEMFRGTNAKDAFEASVAVNELLKEYSNCHFLISTHILEYAKAFELDPFCCFYYMEAEIKDDNFVCPHRLQKGISEARVGYWVVRKLLNMAELKNKKSPLKILLRRAFLFYLK
;
A
#
# COMPACT_ATOMS: atom_id res chain seq x y z
N MET A 1 28.48 35.67 10.58
CA MET A 1 29.58 35.76 11.56
C MET A 1 30.32 34.43 11.56
N HIS A 2 31.32 34.27 10.69
CA HIS A 2 32.30 33.20 10.86
C HIS A 2 33.15 33.57 12.08
N GLY A 3 33.11 32.75 13.13
CA GLY A 3 34.01 32.94 14.26
C GLY A 3 35.40 32.46 13.86
N SER A 4 36.42 33.29 14.06
CA SER A 4 37.84 33.03 13.78
C SER A 4 38.34 31.67 14.29
N GLU A 5 37.73 31.16 15.35
CA GLU A 5 38.03 29.86 15.96
C GLU A 5 37.71 28.66 15.05
N LEU A 6 36.70 28.76 14.18
CA LEU A 6 36.33 27.66 13.28
C LEU A 6 37.28 27.57 12.07
N GLU A 7 37.81 28.71 11.63
CA GLU A 7 38.82 28.77 10.56
C GLU A 7 40.16 28.18 11.02
N GLU A 8 40.55 28.42 12.28
CA GLU A 8 41.74 27.81 12.89
C GLU A 8 41.66 26.27 12.90
N VAL A 9 40.48 25.72 13.20
CA VAL A 9 40.22 24.26 13.19
C VAL A 9 40.34 23.69 11.78
N LEU A 10 39.77 24.37 10.78
CA LEU A 10 39.81 23.92 9.38
C LEU A 10 41.24 23.95 8.83
N GLN A 11 42.06 24.94 9.20
CA GLN A 11 43.45 25.02 8.76
C GLN A 11 44.33 23.90 9.33
N GLN A 12 44.15 23.54 10.60
CA GLN A 12 44.98 22.53 11.26
C GLN A 12 44.62 21.08 10.89
N THR A 13 43.44 20.84 10.31
CA THR A 13 42.96 19.50 9.91
C THR A 13 43.22 19.16 8.44
N LEU A 14 43.74 20.10 7.64
CA LEU A 14 44.10 19.87 6.22
C LEU A 14 45.39 19.04 6.04
N ASP A 15 46.26 18.98 7.05
CA ASP A 15 47.46 18.13 7.06
C ASP A 15 47.17 16.78 7.77
N GLU A 16 46.76 15.76 7.00
CA GLU A 16 46.33 14.43 7.49
C GLU A 16 47.38 13.65 8.33
N LYS A 17 48.64 14.11 8.41
CA LYS A 17 49.75 13.38 9.05
C LYS A 17 50.12 13.85 10.47
N ALA A 18 49.60 14.99 10.96
CA ALA A 18 49.96 15.52 12.28
C ALA A 18 48.98 15.03 13.36
N ARG A 19 49.49 14.29 14.37
CA ARG A 19 48.68 13.85 15.51
C ARG A 19 48.38 15.04 16.42
N LEU A 20 47.09 15.41 16.55
CA LEU A 20 46.64 16.51 17.39
C LEU A 20 47.03 16.29 18.87
N SER A 21 47.40 17.37 19.57
CA SER A 21 47.66 17.31 21.02
C SER A 21 46.36 17.14 21.81
N ASN A 22 46.44 16.53 23.00
CA ASN A 22 45.27 16.33 23.87
C ASN A 22 44.56 17.65 24.21
N TYR A 23 45.31 18.74 24.39
CA TYR A 23 44.75 20.08 24.62
C TYR A 23 43.94 20.57 23.42
N THR A 24 44.44 20.34 22.20
CA THR A 24 43.74 20.74 20.97
C THR A 24 42.45 19.93 20.79
N ILE A 25 42.50 18.63 21.10
CA ILE A 25 41.33 17.75 21.07
C ILE A 25 40.25 18.26 22.06
N ASP A 26 40.62 18.58 23.30
CA ASP A 26 39.70 19.08 24.32
C ASP A 26 39.08 20.45 23.93
N LYS A 27 39.91 21.37 23.39
CA LYS A 27 39.44 22.65 22.83
C LYS A 27 38.41 22.43 21.72
N TYR A 28 38.66 21.49 20.80
CA TYR A 28 37.73 21.19 19.71
C TYR A 28 36.46 20.48 20.20
N ASP A 29 36.57 19.56 21.14
CA ASP A 29 35.40 18.88 21.73
C ASP A 29 34.47 19.91 22.38
N TYR A 30 35.03 20.84 23.16
CA TYR A 30 34.28 21.94 23.75
C TYR A 30 33.63 22.84 22.68
N LEU A 31 34.38 23.25 21.65
CA LEU A 31 33.85 24.09 20.58
C LEU A 31 32.70 23.40 19.83
N PHE A 32 32.84 22.12 19.48
CA PHE A 32 31.82 21.39 18.72
C PHE A 32 30.62 20.98 19.58
N ARG A 33 30.84 20.48 20.81
CA ARG A 33 29.76 19.97 21.66
C ARG A 33 29.09 21.02 22.52
N CYS A 34 29.77 22.09 22.89
CA CYS A 34 29.24 23.10 23.82
C CYS A 34 28.94 24.43 23.10
N THR A 35 29.86 24.96 22.31
CA THR A 35 29.71 26.30 21.71
C THR A 35 28.93 26.27 20.39
N ARG A 36 29.19 25.30 19.50
CA ARG A 36 28.69 25.26 18.12
C ARG A 36 27.73 24.11 17.84
N LEU A 37 27.30 23.36 18.85
CA LEU A 37 26.46 22.18 18.70
C LEU A 37 25.20 22.44 17.86
N LEU A 38 24.54 23.58 18.08
CA LEU A 38 23.33 23.94 17.33
C LEU A 38 23.64 24.19 15.85
N SER A 39 24.67 24.98 15.53
CA SER A 39 25.07 25.24 14.14
C SER A 39 25.50 23.98 13.40
N ILE A 40 26.18 23.05 14.08
CA ILE A 40 26.55 21.74 13.50
C ILE A 40 25.30 20.91 13.22
N ARG A 41 24.35 20.88 14.16
CA ARG A 41 23.08 20.16 13.98
C ARG A 41 22.26 20.73 12.82
N GLU A 42 22.24 22.05 12.66
CA GLU A 42 21.62 22.73 11.52
C GLU A 42 22.32 22.38 10.20
N LEU A 43 23.66 22.38 10.17
CA LEU A 43 24.40 21.98 8.98
C LEU A 43 24.11 20.52 8.61
N LEU A 44 24.15 19.62 9.60
CA LEU A 44 23.85 18.20 9.40
C LEU A 44 22.41 17.98 8.92
N SER A 45 21.43 18.72 9.42
CA SER A 45 20.04 18.58 8.98
C SER A 45 19.88 18.93 7.50
N VAL A 46 20.59 19.97 7.03
CA VAL A 46 20.63 20.33 5.60
C VAL A 46 21.27 19.21 4.78
N VAL A 47 22.40 18.66 5.22
CA VAL A 47 23.08 17.55 4.53
C VAL A 47 22.17 16.32 4.46
N TYR A 48 21.46 15.98 5.53
CA TYR A 48 20.52 14.86 5.56
C TYR A 48 19.35 15.06 4.59
N MET A 49 18.80 16.28 4.52
CA MET A 49 17.75 16.59 3.54
C MET A 49 18.24 16.44 2.10
N PHE A 50 19.45 16.92 1.80
CA PHE A 50 20.05 16.74 0.47
C PHE A 50 20.25 15.27 0.10
N ASP A 51 20.68 14.44 1.05
CA ASP A 51 20.87 13.00 0.81
C ASP A 51 19.54 12.29 0.51
N VAL A 52 18.48 12.62 1.27
CA VAL A 52 17.13 12.11 1.01
C VAL A 52 16.63 12.56 -0.37
N CYS A 53 16.69 13.85 -0.69
CA CYS A 53 16.24 14.38 -1.98
C CYS A 53 17.00 13.75 -3.16
N ARG A 54 18.33 13.61 -3.03
CA ARG A 54 19.19 12.98 -4.04
C ARG A 54 18.82 11.50 -4.23
N THR A 55 18.61 10.78 -3.13
CA THR A 55 18.25 9.36 -3.18
C THR A 55 16.86 9.16 -3.79
N ALA A 56 15.87 9.95 -3.37
CA ALA A 56 14.52 9.95 -3.94
C ALA A 56 14.57 10.18 -5.45
N HIS A 57 15.34 11.19 -5.91
CA HIS A 57 15.52 11.47 -7.33
C HIS A 57 16.15 10.32 -8.11
N ARG A 58 17.19 9.69 -7.57
CA ARG A 58 17.84 8.54 -8.20
C ARG A 58 16.88 7.36 -8.34
N VAL A 59 16.11 7.04 -7.29
CA VAL A 59 15.12 5.96 -7.32
C VAL A 59 14.05 6.26 -8.36
N ALA A 60 13.54 7.48 -8.40
CA ALA A 60 12.49 7.87 -9.31
C ALA A 60 12.92 7.82 -10.78
N LYS A 61 14.14 8.27 -11.11
CA LYS A 61 14.70 8.10 -12.46
C LYS A 61 14.91 6.64 -12.82
N ALA A 62 15.48 5.84 -11.90
CA ALA A 62 15.80 4.45 -12.17
C ALA A 62 14.54 3.57 -12.37
N LYS A 63 13.45 3.91 -11.66
CA LYS A 63 12.20 3.14 -11.68
C LYS A 63 11.08 3.80 -12.50
N ASN A 64 11.32 4.97 -13.09
CA ASN A 64 10.32 5.80 -13.79
C ASN A 64 9.09 6.11 -12.92
N PHE A 65 9.32 6.55 -11.69
CA PHE A 65 8.26 6.99 -10.78
C PHE A 65 7.88 8.45 -11.03
N CYS A 66 6.62 8.78 -10.75
CA CYS A 66 6.11 10.14 -10.85
C CYS A 66 6.72 11.01 -9.74
N PHE A 67 7.33 12.13 -10.12
CA PHE A 67 7.92 13.08 -9.19
C PHE A 67 6.91 14.07 -8.61
N THR A 68 5.88 14.38 -9.39
CA THR A 68 4.93 15.46 -9.13
C THR A 68 3.50 14.90 -9.23
N PRO A 69 3.04 14.12 -8.24
CA PRO A 69 1.63 13.80 -8.14
C PRO A 69 0.83 15.10 -7.98
N THR A 70 -0.34 15.17 -8.61
CA THR A 70 -1.21 16.35 -8.52
C THR A 70 -2.07 16.21 -7.26
N MET A 71 -1.75 17.00 -6.24
CA MET A 71 -2.53 17.03 -5.00
C MET A 71 -3.69 18.01 -5.11
N VAL A 72 -4.92 17.56 -4.84
CA VAL A 72 -6.15 18.36 -5.00
C VAL A 72 -6.92 18.50 -3.69
N GLN A 73 -7.70 19.58 -3.57
CA GLN A 73 -8.60 19.81 -2.44
C GLN A 73 -9.97 19.13 -2.63
N THR A 74 -10.31 18.73 -3.84
CA THR A 74 -11.50 17.91 -4.13
C THR A 74 -11.29 16.46 -3.71
N MET A 75 -12.33 15.63 -3.80
CA MET A 75 -12.24 14.17 -3.62
C MET A 75 -11.94 13.45 -4.94
N GLU A 76 -11.32 14.13 -5.91
CA GLU A 76 -10.92 13.46 -7.16
C GLU A 76 -9.68 12.60 -6.93
N PHE A 77 -9.79 11.29 -7.19
CA PHE A 77 -8.68 10.36 -7.03
C PHE A 77 -8.55 9.45 -8.26
N SER A 78 -7.43 9.57 -8.98
CA SER A 78 -7.10 8.73 -10.12
C SER A 78 -5.59 8.45 -10.19
N VAL A 79 -5.24 7.28 -10.70
CA VAL A 79 -3.86 6.85 -10.94
C VAL A 79 -3.74 6.17 -12.30
N GLU A 80 -2.66 6.50 -13.01
CA GLU A 80 -2.26 5.77 -14.22
C GLU A 80 -0.98 4.98 -13.97
N GLY A 81 -0.95 3.77 -14.48
CA GLY A 81 0.24 2.91 -14.50
C GLY A 81 0.82 2.62 -13.12
N ILE A 82 -0.04 2.46 -12.11
CA ILE A 82 0.40 2.09 -10.76
C ILE A 82 1.06 0.71 -10.75
N VAL A 83 2.14 0.61 -9.99
CA VAL A 83 2.86 -0.63 -9.72
C VAL A 83 3.20 -0.75 -8.25
N HIS A 84 3.24 -1.97 -7.73
CA HIS A 84 3.78 -2.20 -6.40
C HIS A 84 5.33 -2.26 -6.50
N PRO A 85 6.08 -1.40 -5.80
CA PRO A 85 7.53 -1.25 -6.03
C PRO A 85 8.35 -2.50 -5.68
N PHE A 86 7.82 -3.37 -4.83
CA PHE A 86 8.46 -4.63 -4.43
C PHE A 86 8.06 -5.84 -5.29
N VAL A 87 7.24 -5.65 -6.34
CA VAL A 87 6.87 -6.72 -7.26
C VAL A 87 7.72 -6.59 -8.53
N GLU A 88 8.53 -7.60 -8.81
CA GLU A 88 9.33 -7.64 -10.03
C GLU A 88 8.43 -7.79 -11.26
N ASN A 89 8.72 -7.02 -12.31
CA ASN A 89 7.95 -7.02 -13.57
C ASN A 89 6.44 -6.87 -13.35
N ALA A 90 6.04 -6.04 -12.37
CA ALA A 90 4.65 -5.78 -12.06
C ALA A 90 3.87 -5.24 -13.27
N GLN A 91 2.68 -5.80 -13.50
CA GLN A 91 1.72 -5.26 -14.46
C GLN A 91 1.30 -3.86 -14.02
N LYS A 92 1.43 -2.89 -14.93
CA LYS A 92 0.94 -1.52 -14.74
C LYS A 92 -0.58 -1.53 -14.80
N ASN A 93 -1.22 -0.88 -13.83
CA ASN A 93 -2.68 -0.77 -13.76
C ASN A 93 -3.14 0.68 -13.69
N ASN A 94 -4.34 0.95 -14.20
CA ASN A 94 -4.99 2.24 -14.05
C ASN A 94 -6.18 2.07 -13.11
N TRP A 95 -6.45 3.07 -12.28
CA TRP A 95 -7.57 3.04 -11.35
C TRP A 95 -8.06 4.47 -11.09
N GLU A 96 -9.36 4.63 -10.92
CA GLU A 96 -9.97 5.90 -10.53
C GLU A 96 -11.20 5.65 -9.66
N MET A 97 -11.51 6.59 -8.77
CA MET A 97 -12.79 6.63 -8.08
C MET A 97 -13.84 7.23 -9.02
N SER A 98 -14.46 6.41 -9.86
CA SER A 98 -15.34 6.89 -10.94
C SER A 98 -16.69 7.42 -10.46
N CYS A 99 -17.19 6.93 -9.31
CA CYS A 99 -18.42 7.39 -8.70
C CYS A 99 -18.41 7.11 -7.20
N GLY A 100 -19.15 7.94 -6.47
CA GLY A 100 -19.32 7.78 -5.05
C GLY A 100 -18.04 7.89 -4.25
N ASN A 101 -18.01 7.21 -3.11
CA ASN A 101 -16.89 7.18 -2.18
C ASN A 101 -16.41 5.76 -1.88
N ILE A 102 -17.06 4.73 -2.44
CA ILE A 102 -16.74 3.33 -2.18
C ILE A 102 -16.29 2.67 -3.48
N CYS A 103 -15.15 1.98 -3.44
CA CYS A 103 -14.66 1.16 -4.53
C CYS A 103 -14.52 -0.29 -4.07
N LEU A 104 -15.29 -1.19 -4.69
CA LEU A 104 -15.25 -2.61 -4.41
C LEU A 104 -14.32 -3.35 -5.39
N PHE A 105 -13.31 -4.03 -4.84
CA PHE A 105 -12.36 -4.86 -5.56
C PHE A 105 -12.73 -6.33 -5.46
N THR A 106 -13.08 -6.95 -6.58
CA THR A 106 -13.48 -8.36 -6.66
C THR A 106 -12.46 -9.21 -7.43
N GLY A 107 -12.64 -10.53 -7.40
CA GLY A 107 -11.80 -11.51 -8.08
C GLY A 107 -11.07 -12.47 -7.14
N SER A 108 -10.27 -13.37 -7.69
CA SER A 108 -9.54 -14.39 -6.91
C SER A 108 -8.46 -13.78 -6.00
N ASN A 109 -8.16 -14.42 -4.87
CA ASN A 109 -7.10 -13.97 -3.95
C ASN A 109 -5.72 -14.02 -4.61
N MET A 110 -5.52 -14.98 -5.51
CA MET A 110 -4.29 -15.12 -6.27
C MET A 110 -4.13 -14.08 -7.39
N ALA A 111 -5.18 -13.29 -7.67
CA ALA A 111 -5.18 -12.37 -8.79
C ALA A 111 -4.45 -11.04 -8.51
N GLY A 112 -4.21 -10.72 -7.22
CA GLY A 112 -3.42 -9.56 -6.80
C GLY A 112 -4.22 -8.39 -6.22
N LYS A 113 -5.45 -8.61 -5.74
CA LYS A 113 -6.30 -7.55 -5.14
C LYS A 113 -5.58 -6.80 -4.01
N SER A 114 -5.07 -7.53 -3.01
CA SER A 114 -4.35 -6.95 -1.87
C SER A 114 -3.07 -6.24 -2.31
N THR A 115 -2.39 -6.71 -3.36
CA THR A 115 -1.22 -6.03 -3.92
C THR A 115 -1.59 -4.69 -4.54
N THR A 116 -2.70 -4.61 -5.28
CA THR A 116 -3.21 -3.36 -5.85
C THR A 116 -3.63 -2.38 -4.74
N LEU A 117 -4.36 -2.85 -3.73
CA LEU A 117 -4.74 -2.03 -2.58
C LEU A 117 -3.51 -1.48 -1.82
N LYS A 118 -2.51 -2.32 -1.56
CA LYS A 118 -1.22 -1.90 -0.95
C LYS A 118 -0.48 -0.90 -1.83
N ALA A 119 -0.50 -1.07 -3.15
CA ALA A 119 0.13 -0.14 -4.08
C ALA A 119 -0.55 1.25 -4.03
N LEU A 120 -1.89 1.30 -4.03
CA LEU A 120 -2.66 2.54 -3.89
C LEU A 120 -2.38 3.23 -2.55
N ALA A 121 -2.40 2.47 -1.45
CA ALA A 121 -2.08 2.98 -0.12
C ALA A 121 -0.68 3.62 -0.06
N LEU A 122 0.30 2.89 -0.58
CA LEU A 122 1.70 3.32 -0.60
C LEU A 122 1.89 4.54 -1.50
N ALA A 123 1.21 4.59 -2.65
CA ALA A 123 1.26 5.72 -3.56
C ALA A 123 0.77 7.01 -2.90
N VAL A 124 -0.38 6.94 -2.20
CA VAL A 124 -0.93 8.06 -1.44
C VAL A 124 0.01 8.48 -0.31
N TRP A 125 0.53 7.51 0.46
CA TRP A 125 1.48 7.81 1.54
C TRP A 125 2.76 8.51 1.03
N LEU A 126 3.37 8.01 -0.05
CA LEU A 126 4.54 8.62 -0.66
C LEU A 126 4.26 10.04 -1.19
N ALA A 127 3.09 10.24 -1.83
CA ALA A 127 2.68 11.57 -2.29
C ALA A 127 2.58 12.57 -1.12
N HIS A 128 2.00 12.16 0.00
CA HIS A 128 1.91 12.96 1.22
C HIS A 128 3.27 13.21 1.90
N CYS A 129 4.24 12.31 1.72
CA CYS A 129 5.63 12.52 2.16
C CYS A 129 6.42 13.46 1.23
N GLY A 130 5.86 13.89 0.10
CA GLY A 130 6.59 14.64 -0.92
C GLY A 130 7.65 13.80 -1.65
N LEU A 131 7.46 12.48 -1.67
CA LEU A 131 8.36 11.52 -2.31
C LEU A 131 7.82 11.06 -3.67
N PRO A 132 8.70 10.60 -4.58
CA PRO A 132 8.28 10.05 -5.85
C PRO A 132 7.39 8.82 -5.71
N VAL A 133 6.36 8.74 -6.54
CA VAL A 133 5.25 7.81 -6.43
C VAL A 133 5.32 6.74 -7.53
N PRO A 134 5.10 5.44 -7.25
CA PRO A 134 5.21 4.35 -8.22
C PRO A 134 4.02 4.27 -9.19
N VAL A 135 3.78 5.36 -9.90
CA VAL A 135 2.73 5.59 -10.89
C VAL A 135 3.31 6.34 -12.08
N LYS A 136 2.64 6.29 -13.23
CA LYS A 136 2.93 7.16 -14.38
C LYS A 136 2.42 8.59 -14.12
N SER A 137 1.19 8.72 -13.63
CA SER A 137 0.57 9.97 -13.20
C SER A 137 -0.46 9.70 -12.10
N MET A 138 -0.77 10.70 -11.30
CA MET A 138 -1.71 10.59 -10.18
C MET A 138 -2.34 11.94 -9.86
N ILE A 139 -3.66 11.94 -9.66
CA ILE A 139 -4.42 13.00 -9.01
C ILE A 139 -4.85 12.43 -7.66
N CYS A 140 -4.53 13.11 -6.56
CA CYS A 140 -4.76 12.61 -5.21
C CYS A 140 -5.38 13.69 -4.33
N PRO A 141 -6.48 13.39 -3.62
CA PRO A 141 -6.97 14.27 -2.57
C PRO A 141 -5.92 14.45 -1.48
N VAL A 142 -5.89 15.62 -0.85
CA VAL A 142 -5.14 15.80 0.39
C VAL A 142 -5.92 15.13 1.53
N TYR A 143 -5.52 13.90 1.88
CA TYR A 143 -6.06 13.18 3.03
C TYR A 143 -5.42 13.63 4.34
N GLU A 144 -6.21 13.59 5.41
CA GLU A 144 -5.80 13.85 6.78
C GLU A 144 -5.56 12.56 7.58
N GLY A 145 -5.91 11.41 7.01
CA GLY A 145 -5.71 10.09 7.60
C GLY A 145 -5.76 8.97 6.57
N ILE A 146 -4.89 7.97 6.75
CA ILE A 146 -4.89 6.72 6.00
C ILE A 146 -5.10 5.58 6.99
N TYR A 147 -6.16 4.80 6.81
CA TYR A 147 -6.52 3.68 7.67
C TYR A 147 -6.54 2.40 6.86
N THR A 148 -5.90 1.35 7.37
CA THR A 148 -5.79 0.08 6.65
C THR A 148 -6.12 -1.09 7.55
N SER A 149 -6.89 -2.04 7.02
CA SER A 149 -7.09 -3.37 7.59
C SER A 149 -6.68 -4.40 6.54
N ILE A 150 -5.38 -4.68 6.42
CA ILE A 150 -4.79 -5.57 5.41
C ILE A 150 -3.88 -6.61 6.10
N ASN A 151 -4.07 -7.90 5.82
CA ASN A 151 -3.28 -9.04 6.34
C ASN A 151 -3.01 -8.98 7.86
N LEU A 152 -4.00 -9.36 8.65
CA LEU A 152 -3.80 -9.58 10.08
C LEU A 152 -2.99 -10.87 10.27
N PRO A 153 -1.88 -10.86 11.02
CA PRO A 153 -1.23 -12.10 11.42
C PRO A 153 -2.20 -12.90 12.31
N ASP A 154 -2.41 -14.17 11.95
CA ASP A 154 -3.25 -15.10 12.69
C ASP A 154 -2.71 -15.27 14.12
N SER A 155 -3.33 -14.62 15.10
CA SER A 155 -3.20 -15.05 16.49
C SER A 155 -4.17 -16.21 16.72
N LEU A 156 -3.65 -17.44 16.81
CA LEU A 156 -4.37 -18.70 17.06
C LEU A 156 -5.10 -18.78 18.44
N ARG A 157 -5.54 -17.66 19.00
CA ARG A 157 -6.34 -17.60 20.23
C ARG A 157 -7.75 -17.13 19.89
N ASP A 158 -8.66 -18.10 19.90
CA ASP A 158 -10.11 -17.99 19.84
C ASP A 158 -10.73 -17.31 18.61
N GLY A 159 -11.37 -18.10 17.75
CA GLY A 159 -12.14 -17.63 16.58
C GLY A 159 -13.29 -16.65 16.88
N ARG A 160 -13.64 -16.42 18.15
CA ARG A 160 -14.58 -15.36 18.57
C ARG A 160 -13.94 -13.98 18.70
N SER A 161 -12.62 -13.89 18.91
CA SER A 161 -11.89 -12.63 19.11
C SER A 161 -11.56 -11.92 17.80
N HIS A 162 -11.37 -12.65 16.70
CA HIS A 162 -11.02 -12.07 15.39
C HIS A 162 -12.14 -11.26 14.77
N PHE A 163 -13.35 -11.84 14.70
CA PHE A 163 -14.51 -11.14 14.16
C PHE A 163 -14.82 -9.87 14.98
N MET A 164 -14.82 -9.96 16.32
CA MET A 164 -15.03 -8.78 17.17
C MET A 164 -13.92 -7.73 16.99
N ALA A 165 -12.66 -8.14 16.85
CA ALA A 165 -11.56 -7.22 16.59
C ALA A 165 -11.68 -6.52 15.22
N GLU A 166 -12.23 -7.19 14.20
CA GLU A 166 -12.55 -6.57 12.91
C GLU A 166 -13.69 -5.55 13.06
N VAL A 167 -14.78 -5.91 13.76
CA VAL A 167 -15.90 -5.01 14.04
C VAL A 167 -15.44 -3.77 14.81
N LEU A 168 -14.61 -3.93 15.84
CA LEU A 168 -14.07 -2.81 16.61
C LEU A 168 -13.18 -1.89 15.78
N ARG A 169 -12.41 -2.43 14.82
CA ARG A 169 -11.62 -1.61 13.89
C ARG A 169 -12.49 -0.85 12.90
N ILE A 170 -13.53 -1.47 12.35
CA ILE A 170 -14.50 -0.76 11.50
C ILE A 170 -15.16 0.35 12.30
N LYS A 171 -15.54 0.10 13.57
CA LYS A 171 -16.06 1.14 14.46
C LYS A 171 -15.08 2.29 14.66
N GLU A 172 -13.80 2.01 14.88
CA GLU A 172 -12.78 3.06 14.99
C GLU A 172 -12.66 3.88 13.70
N VAL A 173 -12.63 3.22 12.54
CA VAL A 173 -12.61 3.87 11.23
C VAL A 173 -13.83 4.78 11.05
N LEU A 174 -15.03 4.32 11.37
CA LEU A 174 -16.26 5.11 11.31
C LEU A 174 -16.20 6.33 12.24
N GLN A 175 -15.67 6.15 13.46
CA GLN A 175 -15.46 7.27 14.39
C GLN A 175 -14.50 8.32 13.83
N LYS A 176 -13.42 7.89 13.17
CA LYS A 176 -12.48 8.81 12.51
C LYS A 176 -13.11 9.52 11.31
N ALA A 177 -13.82 8.78 10.46
CA ALA A 177 -14.56 9.35 9.34
C ALA A 177 -15.61 10.38 9.80
N GLY A 178 -16.29 10.11 10.91
CA GLY A 178 -17.28 11.00 11.53
C GLY A 178 -16.72 12.30 12.11
N THR A 179 -15.40 12.47 12.18
CA THR A 179 -14.79 13.76 12.58
C THR A 179 -14.86 14.83 11.49
N GLY A 180 -15.31 14.48 10.28
CA GLY A 180 -15.34 15.38 9.12
C GLY A 180 -14.02 15.45 8.35
N LYS A 181 -12.98 14.77 8.82
CA LYS A 181 -11.67 14.71 8.16
C LYS A 181 -11.68 13.89 6.87
N LYS A 182 -10.90 14.30 5.88
CA LYS A 182 -10.74 13.53 4.64
C LYS A 182 -9.89 12.30 4.88
N CYS A 183 -10.48 11.11 4.82
CA CYS A 183 -9.76 9.87 5.12
C CYS A 183 -9.71 8.94 3.90
N LEU A 184 -8.58 8.28 3.68
CA LEU A 184 -8.50 7.10 2.84
C LEU A 184 -8.56 5.86 3.73
N VAL A 185 -9.51 4.98 3.45
CA VAL A 185 -9.75 3.76 4.22
C VAL A 185 -9.63 2.57 3.29
N ILE A 186 -8.87 1.57 3.70
CA ILE A 186 -8.61 0.37 2.91
C ILE A 186 -8.94 -0.86 3.75
N LEU A 187 -9.91 -1.66 3.30
CA LEU A 187 -10.40 -2.84 4.00
C LEU A 187 -10.18 -4.07 3.11
N ASP A 188 -9.31 -4.99 3.52
CA ASP A 188 -8.96 -6.17 2.72
C ASP A 188 -9.72 -7.42 3.21
N GLU A 189 -10.82 -7.75 2.53
CA GLU A 189 -11.77 -8.83 2.85
C GLU A 189 -12.26 -8.74 4.30
N MET A 190 -13.30 -7.95 4.52
CA MET A 190 -13.95 -7.84 5.83
C MET A 190 -14.56 -9.18 6.27
N PHE A 191 -14.60 -9.41 7.59
CA PHE A 191 -15.38 -10.48 8.21
C PHE A 191 -14.96 -11.90 7.84
N ARG A 192 -13.66 -12.16 7.61
CA ARG A 192 -13.14 -13.51 7.29
C ARG A 192 -13.39 -14.52 8.42
N GLY A 193 -13.56 -14.04 9.65
CA GLY A 193 -13.69 -14.87 10.85
C GLY A 193 -15.09 -15.42 11.13
N THR A 194 -16.09 -15.19 10.27
CA THR A 194 -17.47 -15.66 10.46
C THR A 194 -17.98 -16.49 9.28
N ASN A 195 -19.20 -17.02 9.37
CA ASN A 195 -19.81 -17.77 8.29
C ASN A 195 -20.11 -16.84 7.08
N ALA A 196 -20.16 -17.40 5.87
CA ALA A 196 -20.30 -16.62 4.65
C ALA A 196 -21.57 -15.76 4.58
N LYS A 197 -22.67 -16.21 5.20
CA LYS A 197 -23.94 -15.47 5.22
C LYS A 197 -23.85 -14.27 6.15
N ASP A 198 -23.33 -14.44 7.35
CA ASP A 198 -23.09 -13.36 8.31
C ASP A 198 -22.08 -12.36 7.75
N ALA A 199 -21.02 -12.83 7.08
CA ALA A 199 -20.03 -11.97 6.46
C ALA A 199 -20.65 -11.12 5.33
N PHE A 200 -21.54 -11.70 4.52
CA PHE A 200 -22.30 -10.98 3.51
C PHE A 200 -23.22 -9.93 4.14
N GLU A 201 -24.09 -10.32 5.08
CA GLU A 201 -25.05 -9.41 5.71
C GLU A 201 -24.34 -8.26 6.47
N ALA A 202 -23.26 -8.57 7.19
CA ALA A 202 -22.45 -7.56 7.87
C ALA A 202 -21.74 -6.63 6.89
N SER A 203 -21.21 -7.13 5.77
CA SER A 203 -20.57 -6.30 4.73
C SER A 203 -21.57 -5.33 4.11
N VAL A 204 -22.78 -5.79 3.82
CA VAL A 204 -23.87 -4.95 3.31
C VAL A 204 -24.21 -3.85 4.32
N ALA A 205 -24.41 -4.21 5.58
CA ALA A 205 -24.74 -3.26 6.65
C ALA A 205 -23.65 -2.20 6.84
N VAL A 206 -22.37 -2.60 6.82
CA VAL A 206 -21.25 -1.64 6.89
C VAL A 206 -21.24 -0.74 5.67
N ASN A 207 -21.40 -1.30 4.46
CA ASN A 207 -21.36 -0.53 3.22
C ASN A 207 -22.42 0.59 3.19
N GLU A 208 -23.64 0.32 3.67
CA GLU A 208 -24.69 1.33 3.83
C GLU A 208 -24.23 2.50 4.73
N LEU A 209 -23.59 2.20 5.86
CA LEU A 209 -23.04 3.24 6.75
C LEU A 209 -21.94 4.05 6.07
N LEU A 210 -21.07 3.42 5.26
CA LEU A 210 -19.95 4.11 4.62
C LEU A 210 -20.39 5.18 3.61
N LYS A 211 -21.59 5.06 3.03
CA LYS A 211 -22.14 6.04 2.07
C LYS A 211 -22.31 7.43 2.68
N GLU A 212 -22.53 7.52 3.99
CA GLU A 212 -22.74 8.80 4.68
C GLU A 212 -21.46 9.66 4.76
N TYR A 213 -20.29 9.05 4.57
CA TYR A 213 -18.98 9.71 4.71
C TYR A 213 -18.39 10.10 3.36
N SER A 214 -19.08 11.02 2.65
CA SER A 214 -18.68 11.51 1.31
C SER A 214 -17.31 12.21 1.24
N ASN A 215 -16.79 12.64 2.39
CA ASN A 215 -15.47 13.21 2.55
C ASN A 215 -14.35 12.15 2.65
N CYS A 216 -14.68 10.87 2.69
CA CYS A 216 -13.73 9.77 2.77
C CYS A 216 -13.75 8.95 1.48
N HIS A 217 -12.71 8.16 1.24
CA HIS A 217 -12.71 7.11 0.23
C HIS A 217 -12.51 5.75 0.89
N PHE A 218 -13.30 4.76 0.48
CA PHE A 218 -13.28 3.40 1.00
C PHE A 218 -12.91 2.44 -0.13
N LEU A 219 -11.71 1.86 -0.07
CA LEU A 219 -11.27 0.82 -0.99
C LEU A 219 -11.40 -0.53 -0.30
N ILE A 220 -12.35 -1.35 -0.76
CA ILE A 220 -12.73 -2.58 -0.07
C ILE A 220 -12.48 -3.75 -1.02
N SER A 221 -11.68 -4.74 -0.63
CA SER A 221 -11.64 -6.01 -1.35
C SER A 221 -12.65 -6.99 -0.77
N THR A 222 -13.23 -7.82 -1.63
CA THR A 222 -14.10 -8.92 -1.21
C THR A 222 -13.98 -10.11 -2.14
N HIS A 223 -14.19 -11.31 -1.58
CA HIS A 223 -14.39 -12.55 -2.32
C HIS A 223 -15.87 -12.94 -2.41
N ILE A 224 -16.76 -12.20 -1.73
CA ILE A 224 -18.21 -12.42 -1.71
C ILE A 224 -18.82 -11.68 -2.90
N LEU A 225 -19.12 -12.42 -3.97
CA LEU A 225 -19.66 -11.85 -5.21
C LEU A 225 -21.04 -11.22 -4.99
N GLU A 226 -21.85 -11.84 -4.14
CA GLU A 226 -23.19 -11.40 -3.77
C GLU A 226 -23.15 -10.01 -3.13
N TYR A 227 -22.13 -9.72 -2.32
CA TYR A 227 -21.94 -8.39 -1.72
C TYR A 227 -21.68 -7.33 -2.79
N ALA A 228 -20.78 -7.60 -3.74
CA ALA A 228 -20.54 -6.66 -4.83
C ALA A 228 -21.81 -6.45 -5.69
N LYS A 229 -22.52 -7.54 -6.02
CA LYS A 229 -23.75 -7.48 -6.81
C LYS A 229 -24.88 -6.73 -6.11
N ALA A 230 -24.97 -6.77 -4.78
CA ALA A 230 -25.98 -6.05 -4.01
C ALA A 230 -25.91 -4.52 -4.21
N PHE A 231 -24.74 -3.99 -4.60
CA PHE A 231 -24.51 -2.56 -4.81
C PHE A 231 -24.21 -2.18 -6.26
N GLU A 232 -24.36 -3.11 -7.22
CA GLU A 232 -23.96 -2.89 -8.62
C GLU A 232 -24.59 -1.65 -9.28
N LEU A 233 -25.81 -1.31 -8.86
CA LEU A 233 -26.57 -0.14 -9.34
C LEU A 233 -26.49 1.07 -8.40
N ASP A 234 -25.69 0.98 -7.33
CA ASP A 234 -25.61 2.03 -6.31
C ASP A 234 -24.69 3.18 -6.78
N PRO A 235 -25.15 4.44 -6.76
CA PRO A 235 -24.34 5.57 -7.23
C PRO A 235 -23.14 5.90 -6.34
N PHE A 236 -23.09 5.35 -5.11
CA PHE A 236 -21.97 5.52 -4.18
C PHE A 236 -20.86 4.49 -4.37
N CYS A 237 -21.07 3.48 -5.22
CA CYS A 237 -20.15 2.38 -5.42
C CYS A 237 -19.61 2.33 -6.86
N CYS A 238 -18.30 2.23 -7.00
CA CYS A 238 -17.64 1.79 -8.22
C CYS A 238 -16.97 0.42 -8.03
N PHE A 239 -16.72 -0.27 -9.13
CA PHE A 239 -16.32 -1.67 -9.12
C PHE A 239 -15.09 -1.89 -9.97
N TYR A 240 -14.16 -2.66 -9.42
CA TYR A 240 -13.02 -3.17 -10.14
C TYR A 240 -12.79 -4.64 -9.83
N TYR A 241 -12.19 -5.35 -10.77
CA TYR A 241 -11.78 -6.72 -10.57
C TYR A 241 -10.40 -6.98 -11.16
N MET A 242 -9.69 -7.94 -10.57
CA MET A 242 -8.46 -8.46 -11.15
C MET A 242 -8.80 -9.54 -12.17
N GLU A 243 -8.41 -9.33 -13.42
CA GLU A 243 -8.64 -10.24 -14.54
C GLU A 243 -8.02 -11.61 -14.23
N ALA A 244 -8.85 -12.64 -14.34
CA ALA A 244 -8.49 -14.02 -14.08
C ALA A 244 -9.39 -14.91 -14.94
N GLU A 245 -8.79 -15.73 -15.80
CA GLU A 245 -9.52 -16.56 -16.76
C GLU A 245 -8.93 -17.96 -16.86
N ILE A 246 -9.72 -18.88 -17.40
CA ILE A 246 -9.27 -20.24 -17.72
C ILE A 246 -9.30 -20.35 -19.24
N LYS A 247 -8.11 -20.45 -19.85
CA LYS A 247 -7.94 -20.65 -21.29
C LYS A 247 -7.24 -21.97 -21.54
N ASP A 248 -7.81 -22.80 -22.41
CA ASP A 248 -7.28 -24.12 -22.78
C ASP A 248 -6.89 -24.99 -21.57
N ASP A 249 -7.78 -25.01 -20.57
CA ASP A 249 -7.56 -25.67 -19.28
C ASP A 249 -6.26 -25.22 -18.59
N ASN A 250 -5.90 -23.95 -18.71
CA ASN A 250 -4.83 -23.32 -17.95
C ASN A 250 -5.34 -22.05 -17.28
N PHE A 251 -4.95 -21.88 -16.01
CA PHE A 251 -5.24 -20.65 -15.28
C PHE A 251 -4.32 -19.53 -15.76
N VAL A 252 -4.92 -18.46 -16.27
CA VAL A 252 -4.21 -17.26 -16.73
C VAL A 252 -4.59 -16.11 -15.83
N CYS A 253 -3.57 -15.48 -15.25
CA CYS A 253 -3.72 -14.31 -14.40
C CYS A 253 -2.77 -13.22 -14.92
N PRO A 254 -3.23 -12.33 -15.81
CA PRO A 254 -2.40 -11.24 -16.33
C PRO A 254 -2.15 -10.14 -15.28
N HIS A 255 -2.75 -10.23 -14.09
CA HIS A 255 -2.67 -9.22 -13.03
C HIS A 255 -3.12 -7.83 -13.50
N ARG A 256 -4.08 -7.81 -14.42
CA ARG A 256 -4.69 -6.59 -14.96
C ARG A 256 -5.93 -6.24 -14.16
N LEU A 257 -6.01 -5.00 -13.70
CA LEU A 257 -7.18 -4.43 -13.07
C LEU A 257 -8.15 -3.96 -14.17
N GLN A 258 -9.42 -4.35 -14.05
CA GLN A 258 -10.49 -4.01 -14.99
C GLN A 258 -11.67 -3.42 -14.23
N LYS A 259 -12.44 -2.54 -14.88
CA LYS A 259 -13.69 -1.99 -14.32
C LYS A 259 -14.79 -3.05 -14.36
N GLY A 260 -15.63 -3.08 -13.33
CA GLY A 260 -16.77 -3.98 -13.20
C GLY A 260 -16.60 -5.04 -12.10
N ILE A 261 -17.45 -6.06 -12.15
CA ILE A 261 -17.48 -7.16 -11.19
C ILE A 261 -17.08 -8.46 -11.92
N SER A 262 -16.16 -9.24 -11.35
CA SER A 262 -15.80 -10.54 -11.94
C SER A 262 -16.76 -11.65 -11.52
N GLU A 263 -17.25 -12.43 -12.49
CA GLU A 263 -18.02 -13.66 -12.23
C GLU A 263 -17.17 -14.94 -12.32
N ALA A 264 -15.85 -14.81 -12.50
CA ALA A 264 -14.98 -15.94 -12.80
C ALA A 264 -14.82 -16.91 -11.61
N ARG A 265 -15.25 -18.17 -11.79
CA ARG A 265 -15.16 -19.24 -10.78
C ARG A 265 -13.81 -19.97 -10.80
N VAL A 266 -12.72 -19.24 -10.60
CA VAL A 266 -11.35 -19.76 -10.67
C VAL A 266 -11.04 -20.77 -9.56
N GLY A 267 -11.50 -20.53 -8.33
CA GLY A 267 -11.15 -21.36 -7.17
C GLY A 267 -11.57 -22.82 -7.32
N TYR A 268 -12.80 -23.06 -7.77
CA TYR A 268 -13.31 -24.41 -8.03
C TYR A 268 -12.49 -25.14 -9.11
N TRP A 269 -12.11 -24.43 -10.18
CA TRP A 269 -11.30 -25.01 -11.24
C TRP A 269 -9.92 -25.45 -10.73
N VAL A 270 -9.26 -24.62 -9.91
CA VAL A 270 -7.97 -24.96 -9.30
C VAL A 270 -8.09 -26.23 -8.46
N VAL A 271 -9.11 -26.33 -7.61
CA VAL A 271 -9.37 -27.53 -6.79
C VAL A 271 -9.58 -28.75 -7.67
N ARG A 272 -10.46 -28.64 -8.68
CA ARG A 272 -10.77 -29.74 -9.61
C ARG A 272 -9.53 -30.25 -10.33
N LYS A 273 -8.65 -29.35 -10.78
CA LYS A 273 -7.44 -29.72 -11.51
C LYS A 273 -6.35 -30.28 -10.60
N LEU A 274 -6.09 -29.63 -9.46
CA LEU A 274 -5.06 -30.06 -8.51
C LEU A 274 -5.38 -31.40 -7.83
N LEU A 275 -6.66 -31.66 -7.55
CA LEU A 275 -7.09 -32.89 -6.89
C LEU A 275 -7.50 -34.00 -7.87
N ASN A 276 -7.32 -33.79 -9.18
CA ASN A 276 -7.48 -34.86 -10.16
C ASN A 276 -6.31 -35.84 -10.07
N MET A 277 -6.55 -36.99 -9.43
CA MET A 277 -5.56 -38.05 -9.14
C MET A 277 -4.79 -38.57 -10.37
N ALA A 278 -5.33 -38.40 -11.58
CA ALA A 278 -4.67 -38.79 -12.83
C ALA A 278 -3.47 -37.88 -13.19
N GLU A 279 -3.52 -36.58 -12.88
CA GLU A 279 -2.46 -35.62 -13.22
C GLU A 279 -1.35 -35.55 -12.16
N LEU A 280 -1.65 -35.87 -10.89
CA LEU A 280 -0.69 -35.89 -9.79
C LEU A 280 0.45 -36.90 -9.98
N LYS A 281 0.24 -37.95 -10.78
CA LYS A 281 1.28 -38.94 -11.13
C LYS A 281 2.29 -38.41 -12.16
N ASN A 282 2.01 -37.28 -12.83
CA ASN A 282 2.84 -36.78 -13.92
C ASN A 282 3.88 -35.75 -13.38
N LYS A 283 5.14 -36.20 -13.23
CA LYS A 283 6.22 -35.44 -12.54
C LYS A 283 6.64 -34.11 -13.21
N LYS A 284 6.23 -33.85 -14.46
CA LYS A 284 6.59 -32.66 -15.27
C LYS A 284 5.45 -31.63 -15.40
N SER A 285 4.42 -31.67 -14.56
CA SER A 285 3.28 -30.76 -14.72
C SER A 285 3.66 -29.30 -14.40
N PRO A 286 3.21 -28.32 -15.22
CA PRO A 286 3.30 -26.87 -14.92
C PRO A 286 2.73 -26.51 -13.54
N LEU A 287 1.85 -27.38 -13.03
CA LEU A 287 1.24 -27.38 -11.71
C LEU A 287 2.23 -27.23 -10.54
N LYS A 288 3.42 -27.84 -10.61
CA LYS A 288 4.44 -27.71 -9.54
C LYS A 288 5.06 -26.31 -9.46
N ILE A 289 5.11 -25.59 -10.58
CA ILE A 289 5.60 -24.20 -10.64
C ILE A 289 4.53 -23.26 -10.04
N LEU A 290 3.25 -23.53 -10.32
CA LEU A 290 2.13 -22.80 -9.72
C LEU A 290 2.06 -23.02 -8.20
N LEU A 291 2.27 -24.26 -7.74
CA LEU A 291 2.33 -24.61 -6.31
C LEU A 291 3.48 -23.90 -5.59
N ARG A 292 4.68 -23.80 -6.20
CA ARG A 292 5.78 -23.02 -5.62
C ARG A 292 5.43 -21.54 -5.46
N ARG A 293 4.77 -20.93 -6.44
CA ARG A 293 4.34 -19.52 -6.36
C ARG A 293 3.20 -19.29 -5.35
N ALA A 294 2.25 -20.22 -5.27
CA ALA A 294 1.15 -20.15 -4.30
C ALA A 294 1.64 -20.35 -2.85
N PHE A 295 2.53 -21.31 -2.59
CA PHE A 295 3.10 -21.53 -1.26
C PHE A 295 4.00 -20.39 -0.80
N LEU A 296 4.76 -19.75 -1.71
CA LEU A 296 5.57 -18.58 -1.37
C LEU A 296 4.72 -17.34 -1.00
N PHE A 297 3.46 -17.28 -1.43
CA PHE A 297 2.55 -16.18 -1.10
C PHE A 297 1.81 -16.37 0.23
N TYR A 298 1.72 -17.60 0.74
CA TYR A 298 1.12 -17.91 2.05
C TYR A 298 2.13 -17.88 3.21
N LEU A 299 3.44 -17.83 2.91
CA LEU A 299 4.54 -17.83 3.89
C LEU A 299 5.22 -16.45 4.06
N LYS A 300 4.59 -15.36 3.60
CA LYS A 300 5.01 -13.97 3.83
C LYS A 300 3.82 -13.08 4.12
#